data_AF-A0AAV7JZB1-F1
#
_entry.id   AF-A0AAV7JZB1-F1
#
_cell.length_a   1.000
_cell.length_b   1.000
_cell.length_c   1.000
_cell.angle_alpha   90.00
_cell.angle_beta   90.00
_cell.angle_gamma   90.00
#
_symmetry.space_group_name_H-M   'P 1'
#
loop_
_entity.id
_entity.type
_entity.pdbx_description
1 polymer ?
#
loop_
_entity_poly.entity_id
_entity_poly.type
_entity_poly.pdbx_seq_one_letter_code
_entity_poly.pdbx_strand_id
1 'polypeptide(L)'
;MFRLTNICKQSPVLHSKTDKPLLSYGYLPRNVSFKVKPAEDRIWREYRRGVLKVVLECKKENKIKLFEERRQKKLYEEKFSFENLFGAAFKYAEEVNHKQQEKREKAELERRAEAKQTEEKDKIIQEIAHTEKEQNIKNILKEETQKMESFITKTNIEHSIEYALDNPISYNFAFPYTKVIGDGRGQKNFDQKGEVILHDIIPDVD
;
A
#
# COMPACT_ATOMS: atom_id res chain seq x y z
N MET A 1 -31.19 -8.22 -48.07
CA MET A 1 -31.27 -6.75 -48.21
C MET A 1 -29.87 -6.19 -48.10
N PHE A 2 -29.36 -5.52 -49.14
CA PHE A 2 -28.72 -4.20 -49.11
C PHE A 2 -28.30 -3.86 -50.55
N ARG A 3 -28.94 -2.81 -51.09
CA ARG A 3 -28.62 -2.14 -52.35
C ARG A 3 -27.38 -1.28 -52.11
N LEU A 4 -26.44 -1.24 -53.05
CA LEU A 4 -25.64 -0.03 -53.30
C LEU A 4 -25.59 0.24 -54.79
N THR A 5 -26.02 1.46 -55.08
CA THR A 5 -26.38 2.05 -56.36
C THR A 5 -25.17 2.57 -57.10
N ASN A 6 -25.18 2.31 -58.42
CA ASN A 6 -24.45 3.06 -59.44
C ASN A 6 -24.66 4.56 -59.29
N ILE A 7 -23.57 5.33 -59.13
CA ILE A 7 -23.50 6.72 -59.58
C ILE A 7 -22.05 7.01 -60.00
N CYS A 8 -21.78 7.03 -61.29
CA CYS A 8 -20.86 8.01 -61.86
C CYS A 8 -21.43 8.45 -63.20
N LYS A 9 -22.02 9.65 -63.18
CA LYS A 9 -22.51 10.39 -64.34
C LYS A 9 -21.29 10.88 -65.13
N GLN A 10 -21.34 10.81 -66.46
CA GLN A 10 -21.28 11.98 -67.37
C GLN A 10 -21.41 11.54 -68.85
N SER A 11 -22.41 12.14 -69.49
CA SER A 11 -22.78 12.18 -70.92
C SER A 11 -21.71 12.94 -71.78
N PRO A 12 -21.84 13.14 -73.12
CA PRO A 12 -23.01 12.90 -73.97
C PRO A 12 -22.81 12.27 -75.36
N VAL A 13 -23.96 11.85 -75.86
CA VAL A 13 -24.34 11.49 -77.23
C VAL A 13 -23.97 12.60 -78.22
N LEU A 14 -23.26 12.25 -79.29
CA LEU A 14 -23.24 13.00 -80.55
C LEU A 14 -23.97 12.16 -81.61
N HIS A 15 -25.17 12.61 -81.94
CA HIS A 15 -25.87 12.22 -83.16
C HIS A 15 -25.20 12.91 -84.35
N SER A 16 -24.73 12.13 -85.33
CA SER A 16 -24.66 12.59 -86.71
C SER A 16 -25.23 11.49 -87.61
N LYS A 17 -26.42 11.76 -88.14
CA LYS A 17 -26.97 11.07 -89.30
C LYS A 17 -26.15 11.52 -90.52
N THR A 18 -25.62 10.56 -91.28
CA THR A 18 -25.34 10.72 -92.72
C THR A 18 -25.40 9.33 -93.36
N ASP A 19 -26.46 9.15 -94.12
CA ASP A 19 -26.63 8.36 -95.34
C ASP A 19 -25.61 7.24 -95.64
N LYS A 20 -26.07 6.00 -95.50
CA LYS A 20 -25.51 4.85 -96.23
C LYS A 20 -26.31 4.67 -97.52
N PRO A 21 -25.70 4.62 -98.71
CA PRO A 21 -26.29 3.87 -99.79
C PRO A 21 -26.09 2.37 -99.52
N LEU A 22 -27.16 1.61 -99.76
CA LEU A 22 -27.11 0.16 -99.89
C LEU A 22 -26.06 -0.22 -100.94
N LEU A 23 -25.20 -1.18 -100.62
CA LEU A 23 -24.63 -2.06 -101.64
C LEU A 23 -24.60 -3.49 -101.10
N SER A 24 -25.09 -4.35 -101.98
CA SER A 24 -25.66 -5.67 -101.78
C SER A 24 -24.66 -6.74 -101.38
N TYR A 25 -25.20 -7.74 -100.71
CA TYR A 25 -24.71 -9.11 -100.60
C TYR A 25 -24.01 -9.59 -101.89
N GLY A 26 -22.71 -9.88 -101.77
CA GLY A 26 -21.96 -10.74 -102.68
C GLY A 26 -21.81 -12.12 -102.04
N TYR A 27 -22.45 -13.11 -102.65
CA TYR A 27 -22.31 -14.53 -102.38
C TYR A 27 -20.82 -14.94 -102.41
N LEU A 28 -20.29 -15.50 -101.32
CA LEU A 28 -18.96 -16.12 -101.30
C LEU A 28 -19.08 -17.56 -101.82
N PRO A 29 -18.37 -17.96 -102.90
CA PRO A 29 -18.24 -19.37 -103.23
C PRO A 29 -17.41 -20.09 -102.15
N ARG A 30 -17.92 -21.23 -101.68
CA ARG A 30 -17.17 -22.20 -100.88
C ARG A 30 -16.00 -22.71 -101.71
N ASN A 31 -14.83 -22.84 -101.07
CA ASN A 31 -13.56 -23.37 -101.57
C ASN A 31 -12.55 -22.35 -102.12
N VAL A 32 -12.25 -21.30 -101.35
CA VAL A 32 -10.89 -20.74 -101.36
C VAL A 32 -10.41 -20.54 -99.94
N SER A 33 -9.42 -21.33 -99.53
CA SER A 33 -8.65 -21.08 -98.31
C SER A 33 -7.74 -19.86 -98.56
N PHE A 34 -8.31 -18.67 -98.47
CA PHE A 34 -7.51 -17.46 -98.37
C PHE A 34 -6.87 -17.43 -96.99
N LYS A 35 -5.62 -17.91 -96.91
CA LYS A 35 -4.69 -17.52 -95.85
C LYS A 35 -4.30 -16.05 -96.07
N VAL A 36 -5.24 -15.13 -95.88
CA VAL A 36 -4.89 -13.73 -95.63
C VAL A 36 -4.49 -13.70 -94.17
N LYS A 37 -3.18 -13.84 -93.89
CA LYS A 37 -2.65 -13.27 -92.66
C LYS A 37 -3.03 -11.79 -92.71
N PRO A 38 -3.81 -11.24 -91.76
CA PRO A 38 -3.90 -9.80 -91.69
C PRO A 38 -2.45 -9.34 -91.55
N ALA A 39 -1.98 -8.49 -92.47
CA ALA A 39 -0.80 -7.70 -92.21
C ALA A 39 -1.20 -6.83 -91.02
N GLU A 40 -1.01 -7.36 -89.81
CA GLU A 40 -1.22 -6.63 -88.58
C GLU A 40 -0.26 -5.45 -88.66
N ASP A 41 -0.81 -4.30 -89.06
CA ASP A 41 -0.13 -3.03 -89.08
C ASP A 41 0.65 -2.92 -87.78
N ARG A 42 1.97 -2.80 -87.93
CA ARG A 42 2.92 -2.70 -86.82
C ARG A 42 2.45 -1.67 -85.78
N ILE A 43 1.84 -0.59 -86.27
CA ILE A 43 1.24 0.50 -85.50
C ILE A 43 0.15 -0.02 -84.52
N TRP A 44 -0.78 -0.87 -84.98
CA TRP A 44 -1.85 -1.40 -84.14
C TRP A 44 -1.37 -2.35 -83.05
N ARG A 45 -0.31 -3.13 -83.33
CA ARG A 45 0.35 -3.98 -82.33
C ARG A 45 1.11 -3.18 -81.28
N GLU A 46 1.86 -2.16 -81.70
CA GLU A 46 2.59 -1.27 -80.80
C GLU A 46 1.63 -0.46 -79.92
N TYR A 47 0.51 0.04 -80.47
CA TYR A 47 -0.55 0.70 -79.71
C TYR A 47 -1.16 -0.21 -78.63
N ARG A 48 -1.56 -1.44 -78.98
CA ARG A 48 -2.11 -2.40 -78.00
C ARG A 48 -1.10 -2.74 -76.90
N ARG A 49 0.18 -2.89 -77.23
CA ARG A 49 1.23 -3.11 -76.22
C ARG A 49 1.39 -1.90 -75.29
N GLY A 50 1.37 -0.68 -75.83
CA GLY A 50 1.42 0.55 -75.06
C GLY A 50 0.25 0.68 -74.09
N VAL A 51 -0.98 0.46 -74.56
CA VAL A 51 -2.18 0.47 -73.73
C VAL A 51 -2.13 -0.61 -72.65
N LEU A 52 -1.72 -1.84 -73.00
CA LEU A 52 -1.60 -2.93 -72.03
C LEU A 52 -0.57 -2.60 -70.93
N LYS A 53 0.55 -1.96 -71.29
CA LYS A 53 1.59 -1.54 -70.35
C LYS A 53 1.05 -0.50 -69.36
N VAL A 54 0.39 0.55 -69.84
CA VAL A 54 -0.23 1.59 -68.99
C VAL A 54 -1.31 1.00 -68.09
N VAL A 55 -2.13 0.08 -68.58
CA VAL A 55 -3.16 -0.59 -67.77
C VAL A 55 -2.53 -1.46 -66.67
N LEU A 56 -1.43 -2.15 -66.96
CA LEU A 56 -0.70 -2.94 -65.97
C LEU A 56 0.01 -2.07 -64.94
N GLU A 57 0.60 -0.95 -65.36
CA GLU A 57 1.24 0.04 -64.47
C GLU A 57 0.20 0.68 -63.55
N CYS A 58 -0.92 1.20 -64.09
CA CYS A 58 -2.03 1.71 -63.29
C CYS A 58 -2.60 0.67 -62.31
N LYS A 59 -2.75 -0.59 -62.74
CA LYS A 59 -3.22 -1.67 -61.84
C LYS A 59 -2.22 -2.00 -60.74
N LYS A 60 -0.92 -1.93 -61.02
CA LYS A 60 0.13 -2.14 -60.01
C LYS A 60 0.16 -0.99 -59.02
N GLU A 61 0.21 0.25 -59.49
CA GLU A 61 0.24 1.44 -58.65
C GLU A 61 -1.00 1.54 -57.76
N ASN A 62 -2.20 1.33 -58.31
CA ASN A 62 -3.43 1.35 -57.51
C ASN A 62 -3.46 0.23 -56.47
N LYS A 63 -2.96 -0.97 -56.79
CA LYS A 63 -2.88 -2.07 -55.80
C LYS A 63 -1.87 -1.79 -54.71
N ILE A 64 -0.72 -1.20 -55.04
CA ILE A 64 0.32 -0.83 -54.07
C ILE A 64 -0.22 0.24 -53.12
N LYS A 65 -0.81 1.32 -53.65
CA LYS A 65 -1.43 2.38 -52.84
C LYS A 65 -2.50 1.85 -51.88
N LEU A 66 -3.40 1.00 -52.39
CA LEU A 66 -4.48 0.44 -51.58
C LEU A 66 -3.96 -0.52 -50.48
N PHE A 67 -2.84 -1.19 -50.73
CA PHE A 67 -2.17 -2.04 -49.74
C PHE A 67 -1.48 -1.20 -48.67
N GLU A 68 -0.79 -0.13 -49.06
CA GLU A 68 -0.14 0.82 -48.15
C GLU A 68 -1.16 1.53 -47.25
N GLU A 69 -2.26 2.03 -47.81
CA GLU A 69 -3.35 2.65 -47.05
C GLU A 69 -3.95 1.68 -46.03
N ARG A 70 -4.22 0.42 -46.42
CA ARG A 70 -4.71 -0.60 -45.48
C ARG A 70 -3.71 -0.91 -44.39
N ARG A 71 -2.42 -0.96 -44.72
CA ARG A 71 -1.35 -1.21 -43.74
C ARG A 71 -1.22 -0.05 -42.76
N GLN A 72 -1.25 1.18 -43.24
CA GLN A 72 -1.20 2.37 -42.38
C GLN A 72 -2.42 2.46 -41.46
N LYS A 73 -3.63 2.17 -41.98
CA LYS A 73 -4.85 2.14 -41.16
C LYS A 73 -4.76 1.12 -40.02
N LYS A 74 -4.30 -0.11 -40.32
CA LYS A 74 -4.08 -1.14 -39.28
C LYS A 74 -3.07 -0.69 -38.23
N LEU A 75 -1.94 -0.12 -38.66
CA LEU A 75 -0.92 0.39 -37.74
C LEU A 75 -1.47 1.51 -36.85
N TYR A 76 -2.32 2.39 -37.39
CA TYR A 76 -2.94 3.45 -36.61
C TYR A 76 -3.95 2.89 -35.58
N GLU A 77 -4.78 1.93 -35.99
CA GLU A 77 -5.74 1.25 -35.10
C GLU A 77 -5.02 0.51 -33.96
N GLU A 78 -3.92 -0.19 -34.27
CA GLU A 78 -3.08 -0.87 -33.28
C GLU A 78 -2.43 0.11 -32.30
N LYS A 79 -1.86 1.22 -32.79
CA LYS A 79 -1.31 2.28 -31.93
C LYS A 79 -2.36 2.91 -31.03
N PHE A 80 -3.52 3.24 -31.58
CA PHE A 80 -4.62 3.83 -30.82
C PHE A 80 -5.14 2.87 -29.74
N SER A 81 -5.27 1.57 -30.07
CA SER A 81 -5.60 0.53 -29.10
C SER A 81 -4.57 0.44 -27.98
N PHE A 82 -3.28 0.52 -28.33
CA PHE A 82 -2.19 0.45 -27.37
C PHE A 82 -2.18 1.68 -26.44
N GLU A 83 -2.29 2.89 -26.97
CA GLU A 83 -2.35 4.12 -26.18
C GLU A 83 -3.54 4.11 -25.19
N ASN A 84 -4.70 3.59 -25.59
CA ASN A 84 -5.86 3.45 -24.71
C ASN A 84 -5.60 2.44 -23.58
N LEU A 85 -4.93 1.31 -23.87
CA LEU A 85 -4.55 0.33 -22.85
C LEU A 85 -3.54 0.92 -21.85
N PHE A 86 -2.56 1.69 -22.33
CA PHE A 86 -1.62 2.39 -21.47
C PHE A 86 -2.31 3.42 -20.60
N GLY A 87 -3.22 4.23 -21.16
CA GLY A 87 -4.02 5.17 -20.40
C GLY A 87 -4.83 4.50 -19.28
N ALA A 88 -5.41 3.33 -19.55
CA ALA A 88 -6.11 2.54 -18.53
C ALA A 88 -5.16 2.01 -17.44
N ALA A 89 -3.97 1.53 -17.82
CA ALA A 89 -2.96 1.05 -16.87
C ALA A 89 -2.45 2.18 -15.95
N PHE A 90 -2.26 3.40 -16.49
CA PHE A 90 -1.87 4.56 -15.70
C PHE A 90 -2.94 4.94 -14.67
N LYS A 91 -4.22 5.01 -15.08
CA LYS A 91 -5.33 5.28 -14.16
C LYS A 91 -5.41 4.26 -13.03
N TYR A 92 -5.23 2.98 -13.37
CA TYR A 92 -5.18 1.92 -12.35
C TYR A 92 -4.02 2.11 -11.37
N ALA A 93 -2.83 2.47 -11.86
CA ALA A 93 -1.67 2.74 -11.00
C ALA A 93 -1.91 3.96 -10.08
N GLU A 94 -2.54 5.01 -10.59
CA GLU A 94 -2.95 6.18 -9.79
C GLU A 94 -3.94 5.79 -8.69
N GLU A 95 -4.97 4.98 -9.01
CA GLU A 95 -5.94 4.50 -8.03
C GLU A 95 -5.28 3.63 -6.94
N VAL A 96 -4.33 2.77 -7.30
CA VAL A 96 -3.58 1.96 -6.35
C VAL A 96 -2.73 2.84 -5.44
N ASN A 97 -2.05 3.84 -6.00
CA ASN A 97 -1.27 4.81 -5.24
C ASN A 97 -2.16 5.60 -4.26
N HIS A 98 -3.33 6.06 -4.71
CA HIS A 98 -4.29 6.77 -3.87
C HIS A 98 -4.77 5.90 -2.70
N LYS A 99 -5.20 4.67 -2.97
CA LYS A 99 -5.59 3.71 -1.92
C LYS A 99 -4.45 3.41 -0.95
N GLN A 100 -3.22 3.38 -1.43
CA GLN A 100 -2.06 3.17 -0.56
C GLN A 100 -1.78 4.40 0.30
N GLN A 101 -1.97 5.61 -0.23
CA GLN A 101 -1.86 6.84 0.54
C GLN A 101 -2.92 6.92 1.63
N GLU A 102 -4.19 6.64 1.33
CA GLU A 102 -5.27 6.58 2.34
C GLU A 102 -4.95 5.61 3.48
N LYS A 103 -4.37 4.44 3.16
CA LYS A 103 -3.92 3.48 4.18
C LYS A 103 -2.80 4.04 5.06
N ARG A 104 -1.85 4.79 4.48
CA ARG A 104 -0.77 5.42 5.23
C ARG A 104 -1.30 6.51 6.15
N GLU A 105 -2.21 7.35 5.66
CA GLU A 105 -2.85 8.41 6.44
C GLU A 105 -3.66 7.84 7.60
N LYS A 106 -4.44 6.77 7.36
CA LYS A 106 -5.18 6.07 8.41
C LYS A 106 -4.27 5.48 9.48
N ALA A 107 -3.19 4.81 9.07
CA ALA A 107 -2.22 4.23 10.00
C ALA A 107 -1.41 5.29 10.77
N GLU A 108 -1.22 6.48 10.20
CA GLU A 108 -0.61 7.60 10.91
C GLU A 108 -1.57 8.21 11.92
N LEU A 109 -2.85 8.35 11.57
CA LEU A 109 -3.88 8.85 12.48
C LEU A 109 -4.06 7.93 13.69
N GLU A 110 -4.03 6.62 13.47
CA GLU A 110 -4.06 5.61 14.55
C GLU A 110 -2.84 5.72 15.47
N ARG A 111 -1.63 5.81 14.89
CA ARG A 111 -0.40 6.05 15.67
C ARG A 111 -0.43 7.34 16.48
N ARG A 112 -1.01 8.42 15.93
CA ARG A 112 -1.20 9.68 16.67
C ARG A 112 -2.20 9.53 17.82
N ALA A 113 -3.25 8.74 17.65
CA ALA A 113 -4.21 8.46 18.71
C ALA A 113 -3.58 7.62 19.84
N GLU A 114 -2.82 6.58 19.48
CA GLU A 114 -2.05 5.77 20.43
C GLU A 114 -1.03 6.62 21.20
N ALA A 115 -0.28 7.48 20.50
CA ALA A 115 0.69 8.38 21.12
C ALA A 115 0.05 9.32 22.15
N LYS A 116 -1.15 9.86 21.86
CA LYS A 116 -1.90 10.68 22.83
C LYS A 116 -2.33 9.87 24.05
N GLN A 117 -2.80 8.63 23.86
CA GLN A 117 -3.16 7.76 24.98
C GLN A 117 -1.94 7.41 25.85
N THR A 118 -0.76 7.20 25.24
CA THR A 118 0.46 6.95 26.00
C THR A 118 0.90 8.18 26.76
N GLU A 119 0.85 9.37 26.15
CA GLU A 119 1.18 10.64 26.83
C GLU A 119 0.23 10.90 28.01
N GLU A 120 -1.06 10.62 27.88
CA GLU A 120 -2.03 10.73 28.98
C GLU A 120 -1.72 9.75 30.12
N LYS A 121 -1.39 8.50 29.79
CA LYS A 121 -0.97 7.50 30.79
C LYS A 121 0.30 7.93 31.52
N ASP A 122 1.29 8.45 30.80
CA ASP A 122 2.54 8.91 31.39
C ASP A 122 2.32 10.09 32.35
N LYS A 123 1.41 11.02 32.00
CA LYS A 123 1.02 12.12 32.91
C LYS A 123 0.39 11.60 34.21
N ILE A 124 -0.51 10.62 34.11
CA ILE A 124 -1.14 10.01 35.29
C ILE A 124 -0.09 9.31 36.15
N ILE A 125 0.84 8.56 35.55
CA ILE A 125 1.92 7.89 36.29
C ILE A 125 2.80 8.91 37.01
N GLN A 126 3.13 10.02 36.36
CA GLN A 126 3.90 11.10 36.99
C GLN A 126 3.16 11.74 38.16
N GLU A 127 1.85 11.95 38.03
CA GLU A 127 1.00 12.49 39.08
C GLU A 127 0.92 11.53 40.29
N ILE A 128 0.73 10.23 40.05
CA ILE A 128 0.75 9.21 41.10
C ILE A 128 2.11 9.22 41.81
N ALA A 129 3.22 9.18 41.07
CA ALA A 129 4.55 9.20 41.65
C ALA A 129 4.84 10.48 42.46
N HIS A 130 4.27 11.62 42.06
CA HIS A 130 4.38 12.86 42.82
C HIS A 130 3.59 12.77 44.14
N THR A 131 2.34 12.30 44.09
CA THR A 131 1.49 12.17 45.29
C THR A 131 2.05 11.15 46.29
N GLU A 132 2.62 10.03 45.83
CA GLU A 132 3.30 9.05 46.68
C GLU A 132 4.51 9.66 47.40
N LYS A 133 5.32 10.46 46.69
CA LYS A 133 6.44 11.18 47.31
C LYS A 133 5.98 12.16 48.37
N GLU A 134 4.92 12.93 48.11
CA GLU A 134 4.37 13.86 49.10
C GLU A 134 3.84 13.14 50.34
N GLN A 135 3.14 12.02 50.16
CA GLN A 135 2.65 11.20 51.27
C GLN A 135 3.81 10.63 52.09
N ASN A 136 4.87 10.13 51.42
CA ASN A 136 6.04 9.61 52.10
C ASN A 136 6.74 10.70 52.93
N ILE A 137 6.92 11.90 52.38
CA ILE A 137 7.49 13.05 53.10
C ILE A 137 6.63 13.39 54.33
N LYS A 138 5.30 13.41 54.19
CA LYS A 138 4.39 13.65 55.32
C LYS A 138 4.51 12.60 56.40
N ASN A 139 4.67 11.33 56.03
CA ASN A 139 4.85 10.23 56.98
C ASN A 139 6.17 10.38 57.74
N ILE A 140 7.27 10.66 57.03
CA ILE A 140 8.59 10.90 57.64
C ILE A 140 8.51 12.07 58.63
N LEU A 141 7.92 13.20 58.23
CA LEU A 141 7.78 14.36 59.11
C LEU A 141 6.96 14.05 60.36
N LYS A 142 5.89 13.25 60.22
CA LYS A 142 5.07 12.82 61.34
C LYS A 142 5.87 11.93 62.31
N GLU A 143 6.61 10.95 61.79
CA GLU A 143 7.49 10.09 62.59
C GLU A 143 8.59 10.87 63.29
N GLU A 144 9.22 11.83 62.62
CA GLU A 144 10.23 12.70 63.21
C GLU A 144 9.64 13.58 64.31
N THR A 145 8.44 14.13 64.11
CA THR A 145 7.73 14.92 65.13
C THR A 145 7.45 14.06 66.37
N GLN A 146 6.98 12.83 66.19
CA GLN A 146 6.75 11.89 67.30
C GLN A 146 8.06 11.53 68.02
N LYS A 147 9.16 11.33 67.28
CA LYS A 147 10.49 11.09 67.89
C LYS A 147 10.95 12.30 68.70
N MET A 148 10.74 13.51 68.21
CA MET A 148 11.13 14.74 68.91
C MET A 148 10.42 14.91 70.26
N GLU A 149 9.16 14.47 70.39
CA GLU A 149 8.44 14.49 71.68
C GLU A 149 9.12 13.62 72.75
N SER A 150 9.84 12.58 72.35
CA SER A 150 10.59 11.69 73.25
C SER A 150 11.99 12.20 73.61
N PHE A 151 12.43 13.33 73.06
CA PHE A 151 13.78 13.84 73.32
C PHE A 151 13.93 14.40 74.73
N ILE A 152 15.11 14.15 75.30
CA ILE A 152 15.50 14.72 76.59
C ILE A 152 15.86 16.19 76.35
N THR A 153 15.17 17.07 77.04
CA THR A 153 15.33 18.52 77.06
C THR A 153 15.81 18.97 78.44
N LYS A 154 16.21 20.24 78.57
CA LYS A 154 16.67 20.79 79.86
C LYS A 154 15.62 20.67 80.97
N THR A 155 14.33 20.61 80.61
CA THR A 155 13.23 20.58 81.56
C THR A 155 12.86 19.17 82.06
N ASN A 156 13.20 18.11 81.32
CA ASN A 156 12.88 16.72 81.69
C ASN A 156 14.12 15.87 82.01
N ILE A 157 15.31 16.48 82.11
CA ILE A 157 16.59 15.77 82.22
C ILE A 157 16.73 14.99 83.53
N GLU A 158 16.35 15.56 84.67
CA GLU A 158 16.47 14.91 85.99
C GLU A 158 15.60 13.65 86.06
N HIS A 159 14.32 13.77 85.70
CA HIS A 159 13.38 12.65 85.62
C HIS A 159 13.85 11.56 84.65
N SER A 160 14.42 11.94 83.50
CA SER A 160 14.92 10.97 82.51
C SER A 160 16.13 10.19 83.02
N ILE A 161 17.01 10.81 83.82
CA ILE A 161 18.16 10.15 84.45
C ILE A 161 17.69 9.14 85.50
N GLU A 162 16.78 9.54 86.40
CA GLU A 162 16.24 8.65 87.42
C GLU A 162 15.56 7.42 86.78
N TYR A 163 14.70 7.65 85.79
CA TYR A 163 14.03 6.57 85.06
C TYR A 163 15.02 5.60 84.40
N ALA A 164 16.10 6.10 83.80
CA ALA A 164 17.10 5.26 83.14
C ALA A 164 17.93 4.42 84.12
N LEU A 165 18.19 4.94 85.33
CA LEU A 165 18.87 4.19 86.39
C LEU A 165 17.98 3.07 86.94
N ASP A 166 16.68 3.34 87.10
CA ASP A 166 15.71 2.35 87.59
C ASP A 166 15.37 1.28 86.54
N ASN A 167 15.52 1.59 85.24
CA ASN A 167 15.13 0.72 84.12
C ASN A 167 16.32 0.41 83.19
N PRO A 168 17.27 -0.44 83.61
CA PRO A 168 18.43 -0.78 82.78
C PRO A 168 18.01 -1.50 81.49
N ILE A 169 18.38 -0.92 80.35
CA ILE A 169 18.16 -1.52 79.02
C ILE A 169 19.32 -2.49 78.74
N SER A 170 19.00 -3.75 78.46
CA SER A 170 19.99 -4.76 78.06
C SER A 170 19.98 -4.90 76.54
N TYR A 171 21.13 -4.70 75.93
CA TYR A 171 21.35 -4.96 74.50
C TYR A 171 22.02 -6.32 74.26
N ASN A 172 22.05 -7.20 75.27
CA ASN A 172 22.60 -8.55 75.12
C ASN A 172 21.58 -9.45 74.40
N PHE A 173 21.84 -9.73 73.13
CA PHE A 173 21.11 -10.72 72.35
C PHE A 173 22.08 -11.79 71.83
N ALA A 174 21.58 -13.01 71.65
CA ALA A 174 22.33 -14.11 71.08
C ALA A 174 21.79 -14.49 69.71
N PHE A 175 22.69 -14.81 68.78
CA PHE A 175 22.35 -15.38 67.47
C PHE A 175 22.62 -16.89 67.47
N PRO A 176 21.65 -17.72 67.82
CA PRO A 176 21.78 -19.16 67.66
C PRO A 176 21.71 -19.55 66.17
N TYR A 177 22.26 -20.72 65.86
CA TYR A 177 22.22 -21.32 64.52
C TYR A 177 20.79 -21.56 64.00
N THR A 178 19.78 -21.51 64.87
CA THR A 178 18.36 -21.66 64.55
C THR A 178 17.72 -20.41 63.94
N LYS A 179 18.49 -19.32 63.70
CA LYS A 179 18.02 -18.06 63.09
C LYS A 179 16.94 -17.31 63.87
N VAL A 180 16.71 -17.68 65.13
CA VAL A 180 15.77 -17.02 66.04
C VAL A 180 16.58 -16.18 67.01
N ILE A 181 16.33 -14.88 67.10
CA ILE A 181 17.07 -14.02 68.04
C ILE A 181 16.54 -14.29 69.45
N GLY A 182 17.41 -14.75 70.33
CA GLY A 182 17.09 -14.98 71.74
C GLY A 182 17.43 -13.75 72.57
N ASP A 183 16.45 -13.23 73.32
CA ASP A 183 16.70 -12.19 74.31
C ASP A 183 17.31 -12.81 75.59
N GLY A 184 18.38 -12.21 76.13
CA GLY A 184 19.04 -12.71 77.35
C GLY A 184 18.18 -12.64 78.63
N ARG A 185 16.89 -12.28 78.51
CA ARG A 185 15.89 -12.20 79.59
C ARG A 185 14.94 -13.41 79.61
N GLY A 186 15.14 -14.40 78.72
CA GLY A 186 14.57 -15.73 78.85
C GLY A 186 13.08 -15.85 78.56
N GLN A 187 12.47 -14.93 77.80
CA GLN A 187 11.01 -14.99 77.59
C GLN A 187 10.51 -14.80 76.16
N LYS A 188 11.30 -14.35 75.17
CA LYS A 188 10.77 -14.20 73.81
C LYS A 188 11.78 -14.61 72.74
N ASN A 189 11.39 -15.64 72.00
CA ASN A 189 12.06 -16.06 70.77
C ASN A 189 11.46 -15.26 69.60
N PHE A 190 12.32 -14.54 68.87
CA PHE A 190 11.88 -13.74 67.72
C PHE A 190 12.34 -14.37 66.41
N ASP A 191 11.46 -14.45 65.43
CA ASP A 191 11.82 -14.90 64.08
C ASP A 191 12.72 -13.87 63.35
N GLN A 192 13.20 -14.20 62.14
CA GLN A 192 14.06 -13.29 61.35
C GLN A 192 13.36 -11.98 60.93
N LYS A 193 12.05 -11.86 61.14
CA LYS A 193 11.23 -10.67 60.84
C LYS A 193 10.85 -9.89 62.10
N GLY A 194 11.25 -10.36 63.29
CA GLY A 194 10.94 -9.71 64.57
C GLY A 194 9.58 -10.11 65.17
N GLU A 195 8.92 -11.15 64.66
CA GLU A 195 7.66 -11.67 65.19
C GLU A 195 7.91 -12.66 66.35
N VAL A 196 7.08 -12.60 67.39
CA VAL A 196 7.20 -13.45 68.58
C VAL A 196 6.74 -14.87 68.24
N ILE A 197 7.66 -15.83 68.31
CA ILE A 197 7.33 -17.26 68.21
C ILE A 197 7.01 -17.75 69.62
N LEU A 198 5.71 -17.94 69.91
CA LEU A 198 5.27 -18.69 71.09
C LEU A 198 5.52 -20.17 70.82
N HIS A 199 6.62 -20.72 71.33
CA HIS A 199 6.72 -22.17 71.46
C HIS A 199 5.98 -22.60 72.72
N ASP A 200 5.02 -23.52 72.56
CA ASP A 200 4.37 -24.20 73.67
C ASP A 200 5.44 -24.75 74.63
N ILE A 201 5.29 -24.41 75.90
CA ILE A 201 6.11 -24.89 77.00
C ILE A 201 6.06 -26.41 76.96
N ILE A 202 7.19 -27.05 76.61
CA ILE A 202 7.34 -28.49 76.78
C ILE A 202 7.26 -28.73 78.30
N PRO A 203 6.27 -29.48 78.81
CA PRO A 203 6.23 -29.79 80.23
C PRO A 203 7.47 -30.61 80.57
N ASP A 204 8.16 -30.21 81.63
CA ASP A 204 9.34 -30.91 82.17
C ASP A 204 9.01 -32.40 82.33
N VAL A 205 9.86 -33.24 81.73
CA VAL A 205 9.90 -34.67 82.00
C VAL A 205 11.08 -34.91 82.94
N ASP A 206 10.71 -35.44 84.11
CA ASP A 206 11.47 -35.93 85.28
C ASP A 206 11.81 -34.93 86.40
#